data_AF-A0A803LJL7-F1
#
_entry.id   AF-A0A803LJL7-F1
#
_cell.length_a   1.000
_cell.length_b   1.000
_cell.length_c   1.000
_cell.angle_alpha   90.00
_cell.angle_beta   90.00
_cell.angle_gamma   90.00
#
_symmetry.space_group_name_H-M   'P 1'
#
loop_
_entity.id
_entity.type
_entity.pdbx_description
1 polymer ?
#
loop_
_entity_poly.entity_id
_entity_poly.type
_entity_poly.pdbx_seq_one_letter_code
_entity_poly.pdbx_strand_id
1 'polypeptide(L)'
;MEVAGPPHQALYFVLAYLPLQQLLQMSQVCKSIRDSIRDDVLVWLDLVVEKPLSRRLTDRILINITSKAHGRLRTLALLNCFKITDDGLLKVVIANPLLTKLYVPACTGLTPEGVLRAVETLAAKSTNSIRIKINGIYNIKKEHLLILQSCITKTTESKPRFYHKYWNSSFRSIDEDARMMDVEVCPKCGEIKLVFHCPKETECIGCIQCIPRCDVCGRCVSDEDEDNQGETICNDIVCLDCWLRLPKCNHCNKPFCSRHAGEQLDPLGSQGFVCEDCQAKSLTQHGQE
;
A
#
# COMPACT_ATOMS: atom_id res chain seq x y z
N MET A 1 -18.72 -44.19 -9.86
CA MET A 1 -18.41 -42.75 -9.98
C MET A 1 -18.89 -42.09 -8.70
N GLU A 2 -17.99 -41.80 -7.76
CA GLU A 2 -18.36 -41.00 -6.60
C GLU A 2 -18.65 -39.58 -7.08
N VAL A 3 -19.89 -39.14 -6.90
CA VAL A 3 -20.26 -37.75 -7.14
C VAL A 3 -19.64 -36.96 -6.00
N ALA A 4 -18.64 -36.14 -6.30
CA ALA A 4 -18.04 -35.26 -5.32
C ALA A 4 -19.15 -34.42 -4.66
N GLY A 5 -19.28 -34.54 -3.33
CA GLY A 5 -20.26 -33.81 -2.55
C GLY A 5 -20.02 -32.29 -2.59
N PRO A 6 -21.00 -31.48 -2.14
CA PRO A 6 -20.83 -30.04 -2.07
C PRO A 6 -19.64 -29.67 -1.17
N PRO A 7 -19.00 -28.50 -1.40
CA PRO A 7 -17.97 -27.99 -0.51
C PRO A 7 -18.45 -27.94 0.95
N HIS A 8 -17.57 -28.27 1.88
CA HIS A 8 -17.89 -28.22 3.31
C HIS A 8 -18.29 -26.78 3.71
N GLN A 9 -19.35 -26.64 4.53
CA GLN A 9 -19.88 -25.34 4.96
C GLN A 9 -18.84 -24.38 5.57
N ALA A 10 -17.83 -24.91 6.26
CA ALA A 10 -16.71 -24.15 6.80
C ALA A 10 -16.00 -23.28 5.74
N LEU A 11 -15.92 -23.76 4.49
CA LEU A 11 -15.25 -23.05 3.40
C LEU A 11 -15.93 -21.72 3.08
N TYR A 12 -17.26 -21.62 3.20
CA TYR A 12 -17.97 -20.37 2.90
C TYR A 12 -17.69 -19.28 3.93
N PHE A 13 -17.49 -19.64 5.20
CA PHE A 13 -17.10 -18.69 6.24
C PHE A 13 -15.69 -18.13 6.02
N VAL A 14 -14.78 -18.93 5.43
CA VAL A 14 -13.41 -18.49 5.12
C VAL A 14 -13.38 -17.44 4.02
N LEU A 15 -14.35 -17.46 3.08
CA LEU A 15 -14.38 -16.55 1.92
C LEU A 15 -14.35 -15.07 2.32
N ALA A 16 -15.02 -14.71 3.42
CA ALA A 16 -15.05 -13.32 3.93
C ALA A 16 -13.69 -12.80 4.41
N TYR A 17 -12.73 -13.68 4.65
CA TYR A 17 -11.38 -13.32 5.13
C TYR A 17 -10.32 -13.38 4.01
N LEU A 18 -10.70 -13.83 2.81
CA LEU A 18 -9.77 -13.95 1.69
C LEU A 18 -9.51 -12.58 1.04
N PRO A 19 -8.24 -12.22 0.75
CA PRO A 19 -7.92 -11.10 -0.11
C PRO A 19 -8.57 -11.24 -1.49
N LEU A 20 -8.84 -10.11 -2.15
CA LEU A 20 -9.56 -10.07 -3.42
C LEU A 20 -9.00 -11.04 -4.47
N GLN A 21 -7.68 -11.16 -4.60
CA GLN A 21 -7.07 -12.09 -5.54
C GLN A 21 -7.44 -13.55 -5.25
N GLN A 22 -7.36 -13.95 -3.98
CA GLN A 22 -7.71 -15.32 -3.56
C GLN A 22 -9.21 -15.56 -3.71
N LEU A 23 -10.05 -14.56 -3.38
CA LEU A 23 -11.50 -14.65 -3.58
C LEU A 23 -11.86 -14.86 -5.07
N LEU A 24 -11.20 -14.12 -5.98
CA LEU A 24 -11.37 -14.28 -7.42
C LEU A 24 -10.88 -15.66 -7.91
N GLN A 25 -9.78 -16.19 -7.37
CA GLN A 25 -9.31 -17.54 -7.68
C GLN A 25 -10.32 -18.60 -7.19
N MET A 26 -10.83 -18.46 -5.97
CA MET A 26 -11.85 -19.36 -5.40
C MET A 26 -13.13 -19.36 -6.23
N SER A 27 -13.50 -18.23 -6.82
CA SER A 27 -14.67 -18.14 -7.72
C SER A 27 -14.53 -18.96 -9.01
N GLN A 28 -13.32 -19.45 -9.34
CA GLN A 28 -13.07 -20.30 -10.50
C GLN A 28 -13.03 -21.79 -10.18
N VAL A 29 -13.09 -22.17 -8.88
CA VAL A 29 -12.96 -23.57 -8.46
C VAL A 29 -14.24 -24.37 -8.76
N CYS A 30 -15.41 -23.83 -8.38
CA CYS A 30 -16.69 -24.48 -8.68
C CYS A 30 -17.84 -23.47 -8.74
N LYS A 31 -18.96 -23.89 -9.35
CA LYS A 31 -20.17 -23.05 -9.49
C LYS A 31 -20.72 -22.62 -8.13
N SER A 32 -20.80 -23.54 -7.16
CA SER A 32 -21.36 -23.25 -5.83
C SER A 32 -20.60 -22.16 -5.08
N ILE A 33 -19.26 -22.21 -5.06
CA ILE A 33 -18.43 -21.17 -4.43
C ILE A 33 -18.57 -19.85 -5.18
N ARG A 34 -18.53 -19.88 -6.52
CA ARG A 34 -18.71 -18.68 -7.35
C ARG A 34 -20.02 -17.96 -7.08
N ASP A 35 -21.12 -18.71 -7.03
CA ASP A 35 -22.45 -18.16 -6.82
C ASP A 35 -22.57 -17.62 -5.39
N SER A 36 -22.01 -18.31 -4.40
CA SER A 36 -21.95 -17.83 -3.01
C SER A 36 -21.16 -16.52 -2.87
N ILE A 37 -20.00 -16.41 -3.52
CA ILE A 37 -19.19 -15.17 -3.56
C ILE A 37 -19.94 -14.04 -4.26
N ARG A 38 -20.73 -14.35 -5.29
CA ARG A 38 -21.49 -13.36 -6.05
C ARG A 38 -22.63 -12.77 -5.22
N ASP A 39 -23.34 -13.62 -4.49
CA ASP A 39 -24.58 -13.26 -3.81
C ASP A 39 -24.36 -12.79 -2.36
N ASP A 40 -23.22 -13.15 -1.75
CA ASP A 40 -22.84 -12.63 -0.43
C ASP A 40 -22.31 -11.19 -0.53
N VAL A 41 -23.07 -10.24 0.00
CA VAL A 41 -22.69 -8.83 0.01
C VAL A 41 -21.57 -8.53 1.01
N LEU A 42 -21.42 -9.34 2.06
CA LEU A 42 -20.47 -9.10 3.14
C LEU A 42 -19.02 -9.15 2.65
N VAL A 43 -18.72 -10.03 1.70
CA VAL A 43 -17.37 -10.15 1.11
C VAL A 43 -16.97 -8.94 0.25
N TRP A 44 -17.93 -8.08 -0.11
CA TRP A 44 -17.71 -6.88 -0.95
C TRP A 44 -17.78 -5.57 -0.17
N LEU A 45 -17.94 -5.60 1.16
CA LEU A 45 -17.98 -4.37 1.96
C LEU A 45 -16.62 -3.66 2.01
N ASP A 46 -15.53 -4.41 1.90
CA ASP A 46 -14.17 -3.89 1.94
C ASP A 46 -13.41 -4.32 0.68
N LEU A 47 -13.37 -3.44 -0.32
CA LEU A 47 -12.68 -3.71 -1.57
C LEU A 47 -11.25 -3.17 -1.53
N VAL A 48 -10.29 -4.08 -1.48
CA VAL A 48 -8.85 -3.76 -1.55
C VAL A 48 -8.28 -4.30 -2.86
N VAL A 49 -7.74 -3.41 -3.68
CA VAL A 49 -7.08 -3.73 -4.96
C VAL A 49 -5.61 -3.32 -4.88
N GLU A 50 -4.74 -4.32 -4.89
CA GLU A 50 -3.28 -4.18 -4.85
C GLU A 50 -2.64 -4.85 -6.08
N LYS A 51 -1.31 -4.81 -6.17
CA LYS A 51 -0.59 -5.59 -7.18
C LYS A 51 -0.88 -7.09 -6.97
N PRO A 52 -1.01 -7.88 -8.05
CA PRO A 52 -0.87 -7.50 -9.47
C PRO A 52 -2.16 -6.97 -10.11
N LEU A 53 -3.31 -7.03 -9.42
CA LEU A 53 -4.63 -6.67 -9.97
C LEU A 53 -4.73 -5.19 -10.38
N SER A 54 -4.06 -4.30 -9.63
CA SER A 54 -4.09 -2.85 -9.87
C SER A 54 -3.69 -2.43 -11.29
N ARG A 55 -2.78 -3.18 -11.95
CA ARG A 55 -2.34 -2.88 -13.33
C ARG A 55 -3.41 -3.13 -14.40
N ARG A 56 -4.41 -3.94 -14.07
CA ARG A 56 -5.48 -4.39 -14.98
C ARG A 56 -6.83 -3.76 -14.66
N LEU A 57 -6.98 -3.18 -13.48
CA LEU A 57 -8.23 -2.54 -13.05
C LEU A 57 -8.54 -1.33 -13.94
N THR A 58 -9.75 -1.26 -14.48
CA THR A 58 -10.28 -0.11 -15.22
C THR A 58 -11.59 0.34 -14.59
N ASP A 59 -12.07 1.53 -14.92
CA ASP A 59 -13.33 2.07 -14.40
C ASP A 59 -14.50 1.08 -14.57
N ARG A 60 -14.63 0.46 -15.75
CA ARG A 60 -15.67 -0.54 -16.01
C ARG A 60 -15.59 -1.73 -15.06
N ILE A 61 -14.38 -2.24 -14.80
CA ILE A 61 -14.17 -3.38 -13.91
C ILE A 61 -14.47 -2.96 -12.47
N LEU A 62 -13.98 -1.79 -12.06
CA LEU A 62 -14.19 -1.23 -10.73
C LEU A 62 -15.69 -1.04 -10.43
N ILE A 63 -16.45 -0.45 -11.36
CA ILE A 63 -17.90 -0.28 -11.23
C ILE A 63 -18.61 -1.64 -11.12
N ASN A 64 -18.22 -2.62 -11.94
CA ASN A 64 -18.82 -3.95 -11.90
C ASN A 64 -18.51 -4.74 -10.62
N ILE A 65 -17.34 -4.54 -10.01
CA ILE A 65 -17.00 -5.22 -8.76
C ILE A 65 -17.70 -4.52 -7.58
N THR A 66 -17.67 -3.19 -7.53
CA THR A 66 -18.26 -2.40 -6.44
C THR A 66 -19.80 -2.47 -6.44
N SER A 67 -20.44 -2.72 -7.57
CA SER A 67 -21.90 -2.91 -7.63
C SER A 67 -22.39 -4.12 -6.82
N LYS A 68 -21.53 -5.13 -6.60
CA LYS A 68 -21.84 -6.30 -5.76
C LYS A 68 -22.01 -5.95 -4.29
N ALA A 69 -21.51 -4.79 -3.85
CA ALA A 69 -21.75 -4.30 -2.50
C ALA A 69 -23.19 -3.75 -2.31
N HIS A 70 -23.98 -3.62 -3.39
CA HIS A 70 -25.33 -3.05 -3.38
C HIS A 70 -25.44 -1.72 -2.63
N GLY A 71 -24.47 -0.83 -2.87
CA GLY A 71 -24.39 0.49 -2.24
C GLY A 71 -23.90 0.49 -0.79
N ARG A 72 -23.48 -0.68 -0.26
CA ARG A 72 -23.01 -0.84 1.12
C ARG A 72 -21.49 -0.89 1.27
N LEU A 73 -20.73 -0.59 0.22
CA LEU A 73 -19.27 -0.54 0.28
C LEU A 73 -18.83 0.44 1.37
N ARG A 74 -17.96 -0.03 2.28
CA ARG A 74 -17.44 0.73 3.44
C ARG A 74 -16.01 1.18 3.23
N THR A 75 -15.20 0.32 2.60
CA THR A 75 -13.80 0.60 2.27
C THR A 75 -13.55 0.40 0.80
N LEU A 76 -12.94 1.39 0.17
CA LEU A 76 -12.40 1.32 -1.18
C LEU A 76 -10.92 1.67 -1.11
N ALA A 77 -10.05 0.68 -1.32
CA ALA A 77 -8.61 0.87 -1.36
C ALA A 77 -8.05 0.45 -2.72
N LEU A 78 -7.63 1.44 -3.51
CA LEU A 78 -7.06 1.29 -4.85
C LEU A 78 -5.58 1.67 -4.79
N LEU A 79 -4.70 0.69 -4.68
CA LEU A 79 -3.27 0.93 -4.50
C LEU A 79 -2.57 0.81 -5.84
N ASN A 80 -1.95 1.90 -6.30
CA ASN A 80 -1.24 1.96 -7.59
C ASN A 80 -2.14 1.61 -8.80
N CYS A 81 -3.42 1.99 -8.78
CA CYS A 81 -4.36 1.74 -9.87
C CYS A 81 -4.34 2.92 -10.88
N PHE A 82 -3.38 2.92 -11.80
CA PHE A 82 -3.11 4.04 -12.72
C PHE A 82 -4.12 4.22 -13.87
N LYS A 83 -4.97 3.22 -14.14
CA LYS A 83 -6.00 3.28 -15.21
C LYS A 83 -7.36 3.74 -14.69
N ILE A 84 -7.47 4.08 -13.41
CA ILE A 84 -8.71 4.60 -12.83
C ILE A 84 -8.75 6.10 -13.04
N THR A 85 -9.91 6.59 -13.49
CA THR A 85 -10.14 8.01 -13.77
C THR A 85 -11.06 8.65 -12.73
N ASP A 86 -11.10 9.98 -12.74
CA ASP A 86 -11.98 10.76 -11.87
C ASP A 86 -13.46 10.40 -12.04
N ASP A 87 -13.90 10.12 -13.28
CA ASP A 87 -15.29 9.73 -13.57
C ASP A 87 -15.60 8.33 -13.03
N GLY A 88 -14.68 7.38 -13.20
CA GLY A 88 -14.80 6.05 -12.64
C GLY A 88 -14.91 6.07 -11.12
N LEU A 89 -14.04 6.83 -10.46
CA LEU A 89 -14.06 7.01 -9.01
C LEU A 89 -15.37 7.67 -8.54
N LEU A 90 -15.79 8.75 -9.20
CA LEU A 90 -17.00 9.48 -8.85
C LEU A 90 -18.25 8.59 -8.95
N LYS A 91 -18.37 7.78 -10.00
CA LYS A 91 -19.49 6.83 -10.16
C LYS A 91 -19.58 5.82 -9.02
N VAL A 92 -18.44 5.27 -8.59
CA VAL A 92 -18.38 4.33 -7.45
C VAL A 92 -18.85 5.01 -6.18
N VAL A 93 -18.36 6.23 -5.92
CA VAL A 93 -18.73 7.05 -4.76
C VAL A 93 -20.22 7.37 -4.75
N ILE A 94 -20.78 7.77 -5.89
CA ILE A 94 -22.21 8.09 -6.00
C ILE A 94 -23.08 6.87 -5.66
N ALA A 95 -22.67 5.69 -6.13
CA ALA A 95 -23.38 4.44 -5.91
C ALA A 95 -23.25 3.86 -4.49
N ASN A 96 -22.24 4.28 -3.72
CA ASN A 96 -21.93 3.73 -2.40
C ASN A 96 -21.87 4.83 -1.32
N PRO A 97 -23.03 5.32 -0.84
CA PRO A 97 -23.09 6.41 0.14
C PRO A 97 -22.54 6.05 1.53
N LEU A 98 -22.38 4.76 1.84
CA LEU A 98 -21.85 4.27 3.12
C LEU A 98 -20.32 4.18 3.18
N LEU A 99 -19.62 4.64 2.13
CA LEU A 99 -18.18 4.58 2.03
C LEU A 99 -17.54 5.52 3.07
N THR A 100 -16.72 4.97 3.96
CA THR A 100 -16.05 5.70 5.06
C THR A 100 -14.53 5.71 4.92
N LYS A 101 -13.95 4.78 4.15
CA LYS A 101 -12.51 4.73 3.87
C LYS A 101 -12.29 4.78 2.35
N LEU A 102 -11.64 5.83 1.87
CA LEU A 102 -11.27 6.01 0.46
C LEU A 102 -9.75 6.15 0.32
N TYR A 103 -9.08 5.07 -0.04
CA TYR A 103 -7.63 5.03 -0.21
C TYR A 103 -7.30 4.90 -1.69
N VAL A 104 -6.60 5.88 -2.25
CA VAL A 104 -6.19 5.93 -3.67
C VAL A 104 -4.70 6.28 -3.82
N PRO A 105 -3.79 5.70 -3.01
CA PRO A 105 -2.38 6.06 -3.10
C PRO A 105 -1.78 5.65 -4.45
N ALA A 106 -0.99 6.55 -5.02
CA ALA A 106 -0.33 6.39 -6.32
C ALA A 106 -1.28 6.03 -7.48
N CYS A 107 -2.56 6.42 -7.39
CA CYS A 107 -3.49 6.40 -8.51
C CYS A 107 -3.25 7.60 -9.42
N THR A 108 -2.21 7.52 -10.25
CA THR A 108 -1.74 8.65 -11.09
C THR A 108 -2.70 9.06 -12.22
N GLY A 109 -3.76 8.28 -12.47
CA GLY A 109 -4.84 8.65 -13.39
C GLY A 109 -5.90 9.55 -12.75
N LEU A 110 -5.83 9.77 -11.44
CA LEU A 110 -6.69 10.69 -10.71
C LEU A 110 -6.08 12.09 -10.62
N THR A 111 -6.94 13.09 -10.66
CA THR A 111 -6.56 14.49 -10.43
C THR A 111 -6.95 14.93 -9.01
N PRO A 112 -6.31 15.99 -8.46
CA PRO A 112 -6.74 16.60 -7.21
C PRO A 112 -8.23 16.99 -7.24
N GLU A 113 -8.71 17.54 -8.36
CA GLU A 113 -10.10 17.96 -8.56
C GLU A 113 -11.06 16.76 -8.57
N GLY A 114 -10.66 15.65 -9.19
CA GLY A 114 -11.42 14.40 -9.17
C GLY A 114 -11.61 13.85 -7.76
N VAL A 115 -10.52 13.83 -6.97
CA VAL A 115 -10.56 13.41 -5.57
C VAL A 115 -11.41 14.34 -4.73
N LEU A 116 -11.29 15.66 -4.91
CA LEU A 116 -12.11 16.65 -4.22
C LEU A 116 -13.60 16.38 -4.44
N ARG A 117 -14.04 16.28 -5.69
CA ARG A 117 -15.45 16.00 -6.02
C ARG A 117 -15.94 14.69 -5.39
N ALA A 118 -15.10 13.66 -5.40
CA ALA A 118 -15.42 12.38 -4.76
C ALA A 118 -15.62 12.55 -3.24
N VAL A 119 -14.69 13.23 -2.57
CA VAL A 119 -14.76 13.46 -1.11
C VAL A 119 -15.93 14.36 -0.73
N GLU A 120 -16.18 15.45 -1.46
CA GLU A 120 -17.35 16.32 -1.25
C GLU A 120 -18.66 15.57 -1.42
N THR A 121 -18.75 14.71 -2.44
CA THR A 121 -19.93 13.87 -2.68
C THR A 121 -20.18 12.90 -1.52
N LEU A 122 -19.12 12.32 -0.95
CA LEU A 122 -19.23 11.46 0.23
C LEU A 122 -19.65 12.27 1.46
N ALA A 123 -19.01 13.41 1.69
CA ALA A 123 -19.28 14.27 2.85
C ALA A 123 -20.71 14.81 2.84
N ALA A 124 -21.27 15.08 1.66
CA ALA A 124 -22.67 15.52 1.52
C ALA A 124 -23.69 14.40 1.83
N LYS A 125 -23.31 13.13 1.69
CA LYS A 125 -24.22 11.98 1.84
C LYS A 125 -24.05 11.23 3.17
N SER A 126 -22.88 11.32 3.78
CA SER A 126 -22.52 10.58 5.00
C SER A 126 -22.41 11.52 6.18
N THR A 127 -23.02 11.15 7.30
CA THR A 127 -22.80 11.80 8.60
C THR A 127 -21.53 11.32 9.31
N ASN A 128 -20.90 10.25 8.78
CA ASN A 128 -19.69 9.66 9.34
C ASN A 128 -18.43 10.34 8.80
N SER A 129 -17.41 10.45 9.65
CA SER A 129 -16.08 10.91 9.25
C SER A 129 -15.47 10.00 8.18
N ILE A 130 -14.88 10.62 7.16
CA ILE A 130 -14.28 9.91 6.02
C ILE A 130 -12.77 9.89 6.18
N ARG A 131 -12.17 8.70 6.20
CA ARG A 131 -10.71 8.53 6.13
C ARG A 131 -10.29 8.49 4.67
N ILE A 132 -9.43 9.40 4.26
CA ILE A 132 -8.84 9.44 2.93
C ILE A 132 -7.34 9.18 2.98
N LYS A 133 -6.82 8.47 1.96
CA LYS A 133 -5.38 8.26 1.79
C LYS A 133 -5.05 8.51 0.32
N ILE A 134 -4.34 9.58 0.02
CA ILE A 134 -4.20 10.15 -1.33
C ILE A 134 -2.74 10.42 -1.70
N ASN A 135 -1.79 9.91 -0.92
CA ASN A 135 -0.36 10.06 -1.23
C ASN A 135 -0.02 9.58 -2.65
N GLY A 136 0.80 10.33 -3.37
CA GLY A 136 1.23 9.98 -4.73
C GLY A 136 0.29 10.43 -5.84
N ILE A 137 -0.77 11.18 -5.50
CA ILE A 137 -1.48 12.02 -6.47
C ILE A 137 -0.69 13.30 -6.67
N TYR A 138 -0.39 13.63 -7.92
CA TYR A 138 0.45 14.78 -8.27
C TYR A 138 -0.32 16.09 -8.23
N ASN A 139 0.40 17.20 -8.12
CA ASN A 139 -0.12 18.57 -8.22
C ASN A 139 -1.21 18.93 -7.20
N ILE A 140 -1.25 18.28 -6.03
CA ILE A 140 -2.10 18.72 -4.93
C ILE A 140 -1.56 20.06 -4.40
N LYS A 141 -2.41 21.09 -4.43
CA LYS A 141 -2.11 22.45 -3.93
C LYS A 141 -2.71 22.68 -2.54
N LYS A 142 -2.25 23.72 -1.86
CA LYS A 142 -2.72 24.13 -0.51
C LYS A 142 -4.23 24.36 -0.47
N GLU A 143 -4.80 24.95 -1.51
CA GLU A 143 -6.26 25.13 -1.63
C GLU A 143 -7.04 23.81 -1.59
N HIS A 144 -6.55 22.77 -2.29
CA HIS A 144 -7.15 21.44 -2.28
C HIS A 144 -7.08 20.81 -0.88
N LEU A 145 -5.94 20.96 -0.20
CA LEU A 145 -5.77 20.45 1.16
C LEU A 145 -6.78 21.07 2.14
N LEU A 146 -7.02 22.39 2.06
CA LEU A 146 -7.98 23.09 2.92
C LEU A 146 -9.41 22.59 2.71
N ILE A 147 -9.82 22.36 1.45
CA ILE A 147 -11.16 21.84 1.13
C ILE A 147 -11.31 20.40 1.64
N LEU A 148 -10.30 19.54 1.46
CA LEU A 148 -10.33 18.18 1.99
C LEU A 148 -10.42 18.18 3.52
N GLN A 149 -9.68 19.07 4.19
CA GLN A 149 -9.72 19.19 5.65
C GLN A 149 -11.08 19.64 6.18
N SER A 150 -11.74 20.59 5.49
CA SER A 150 -13.08 21.05 5.89
C SER A 150 -14.15 19.95 5.75
N CYS A 151 -13.99 19.05 4.78
CA CYS A 151 -14.90 17.92 4.57
C CYS A 151 -14.74 16.80 5.62
N ILE A 152 -13.61 16.75 6.33
CA ILE A 152 -13.19 15.53 7.06
C ILE A 152 -13.02 15.74 8.58
N THR A 153 -12.77 16.96 9.06
CA THR A 153 -12.24 17.14 10.43
C THR A 153 -13.25 17.48 11.54
N LYS A 154 -13.11 16.76 12.67
CA LYS A 154 -12.91 17.32 14.02
C LYS A 154 -11.55 16.79 14.50
N THR A 155 -10.62 17.68 14.85
CA THR A 155 -9.20 17.39 15.05
C THR A 155 -8.94 16.42 16.20
N THR A 156 -8.00 15.48 16.00
CA THR A 156 -7.30 14.79 17.09
C THR A 156 -5.80 14.97 16.87
N GLU A 157 -5.05 15.02 17.97
CA GLU A 157 -3.60 15.24 17.96
C GLU A 157 -2.89 14.24 17.04
N SER A 158 -2.12 14.81 16.11
CA SER A 158 -1.30 14.09 15.16
C SER A 158 -0.16 13.37 15.89
N LYS A 159 -0.21 12.03 15.99
CA LYS A 159 0.93 11.21 16.42
C LYS A 159 2.13 11.43 15.48
N PRO A 160 3.37 11.10 15.83
CA PRO A 160 4.47 11.09 14.86
C PRO A 160 4.29 9.96 13.82
N ARG A 161 4.58 10.24 12.54
CA ARG A 161 4.63 9.21 11.47
C ARG A 161 6.08 8.82 11.22
N PHE A 162 6.41 7.53 11.36
CA PHE A 162 7.77 7.03 11.14
C PHE A 162 7.92 6.32 9.80
N TYR A 163 9.03 6.58 9.11
CA TYR A 163 9.30 6.10 7.76
C TYR A 163 9.30 4.56 7.63
N HIS A 164 10.03 3.87 8.50
CA HIS A 164 10.18 2.40 8.47
C HIS A 164 8.86 1.62 8.64
N LYS A 165 7.81 2.26 9.18
CA LYS A 165 6.48 1.63 9.33
C LYS A 165 5.59 1.75 8.09
N TYR A 166 5.90 2.70 7.22
CA TYR A 166 5.06 3.05 6.06
C TYR A 166 5.52 2.38 4.76
N TRP A 167 6.68 1.72 4.78
CA TRP A 167 7.43 1.32 3.59
C TRP A 167 6.79 0.21 2.75
N ASN A 168 6.08 -0.74 3.36
CA ASN A 168 5.51 -1.86 2.62
C ASN A 168 4.39 -1.45 1.66
N SER A 169 3.89 -0.20 1.73
CA SER A 169 2.79 0.35 0.89
C SER A 169 1.58 -0.57 0.78
N SER A 170 1.45 -1.52 1.71
CA SER A 170 0.37 -2.49 1.77
C SER A 170 -0.85 -1.81 2.37
N PHE A 171 -2.03 -2.31 2.03
CA PHE A 171 -3.26 -1.83 2.62
C PHE A 171 -3.21 -1.89 4.17
N ARG A 172 -2.68 -2.97 4.74
CA ARG A 172 -2.56 -3.12 6.21
C ARG A 172 -1.76 -1.99 6.84
N SER A 173 -0.56 -1.71 6.33
CA SER A 173 0.29 -0.61 6.83
C SER A 173 -0.37 0.76 6.68
N ILE A 174 -1.15 0.97 5.63
CA ILE A 174 -1.83 2.25 5.36
C ILE A 174 -3.06 2.42 6.27
N ASP A 175 -3.83 1.34 6.50
CA ASP A 175 -5.03 1.37 7.35
C ASP A 175 -4.68 1.50 8.85
N GLU A 176 -3.53 0.99 9.28
CA GLU A 176 -3.01 1.19 10.64
C GLU A 176 -2.74 2.67 10.97
N ASP A 177 -2.46 3.51 9.97
CA ASP A 177 -2.36 4.97 10.18
C ASP A 177 -3.75 5.57 10.41
N ALA A 178 -4.15 5.64 11.68
CA ALA A 178 -5.46 6.11 12.15
C ALA A 178 -5.81 7.55 11.72
N ARG A 179 -4.88 8.34 11.16
CA ARG A 179 -5.17 9.67 10.64
C ARG A 179 -6.26 9.64 9.58
N MET A 180 -7.03 10.71 9.55
CA MET A 180 -8.06 10.91 8.54
C MET A 180 -7.49 11.22 7.16
N MET A 181 -6.28 11.79 7.08
CA MET A 181 -5.57 12.08 5.83
C MET A 181 -4.10 11.71 5.96
N ASP A 182 -3.48 11.21 4.89
CA ASP A 182 -2.06 10.85 4.89
C ASP A 182 -1.12 11.97 4.44
N VAL A 183 -1.61 12.95 3.70
CA VAL A 183 -0.76 14.05 3.18
C VAL A 183 -0.79 15.28 4.09
N GLU A 184 0.36 15.93 4.18
CA GLU A 184 0.60 17.15 4.98
C GLU A 184 1.53 18.09 4.19
N VAL A 185 1.56 19.36 4.56
CA VAL A 185 2.53 20.31 3.99
C VAL A 185 3.92 19.98 4.52
N CYS A 186 4.85 19.64 3.63
CA CYS A 186 6.24 19.38 4.01
C CYS A 186 6.90 20.67 4.49
N PRO A 187 7.50 20.71 5.71
CA PRO A 187 8.14 21.92 6.23
C PRO A 187 9.42 22.32 5.48
N LYS A 188 10.01 21.40 4.69
CA LYS A 188 11.25 21.64 3.93
C LYS A 188 11.01 22.20 2.53
N CYS A 189 10.00 21.70 1.81
CA CYS A 189 9.74 22.11 0.42
C CYS A 189 8.38 22.77 0.18
N GLY A 190 7.49 22.80 1.19
CA GLY A 190 6.15 23.39 1.06
C GLY A 190 5.14 22.57 0.25
N GLU A 191 5.58 21.45 -0.35
CA GLU A 191 4.73 20.54 -1.13
C GLU A 191 3.86 19.66 -0.24
N ILE A 192 2.71 19.21 -0.76
CA ILE A 192 1.77 18.35 -0.04
C ILE A 192 2.12 16.88 -0.31
N LYS A 193 2.67 16.22 0.70
CA LYS A 193 3.22 14.86 0.60
C LYS A 193 3.05 14.11 1.92
N LEU A 194 3.41 12.83 1.94
CA LEU A 194 3.69 12.16 3.21
C LEU A 194 4.85 12.87 3.92
N VAL A 195 4.59 13.28 5.15
CA VAL A 195 5.60 13.84 6.05
C VAL A 195 5.93 12.81 7.12
N PHE A 196 7.23 12.63 7.38
CA PHE A 196 7.77 11.69 8.34
C PHE A 196 8.57 12.42 9.42
N HIS A 197 8.56 11.84 10.62
CA HIS A 197 9.34 12.23 11.77
C HIS A 197 10.52 11.28 11.94
N CYS A 198 11.64 11.79 12.45
CA CYS A 198 12.75 10.95 12.85
C CYS A 198 12.45 10.27 14.19
N PRO A 199 12.75 8.97 14.35
CA PRO A 199 12.64 8.29 15.64
C PRO A 199 13.70 8.71 16.66
N LYS A 200 14.80 9.32 16.23
CA LYS A 200 15.91 9.75 17.11
C LYS A 200 15.94 11.27 17.36
N GLU A 201 15.61 12.06 16.34
CA GLU A 201 15.70 13.52 16.37
C GLU A 201 14.32 14.16 16.31
N THR A 202 14.05 15.13 17.17
CA THR A 202 12.74 15.78 17.23
C THR A 202 12.52 16.80 16.12
N GLU A 203 13.59 17.41 15.60
CA GLU A 203 13.51 18.49 14.60
C GLU A 203 13.57 17.97 13.15
N CYS A 204 13.90 16.69 12.94
CA CYS A 204 14.05 16.12 11.60
C CYS A 204 12.70 15.65 11.02
N ILE A 205 11.92 16.62 10.53
CA ILE A 205 10.58 16.43 9.95
C ILE A 205 10.61 16.80 8.46
N GLY A 206 10.10 15.92 7.59
CA GLY A 206 10.07 16.17 6.15
C GLY A 206 9.55 15.01 5.32
N CYS A 207 9.33 15.27 4.03
CA CYS A 207 8.92 14.24 3.08
C CYS A 207 10.10 13.36 2.62
N ILE A 208 9.80 12.23 1.97
CA ILE A 208 10.78 11.25 1.48
C ILE A 208 11.83 11.83 0.51
N GLN A 209 11.50 12.92 -0.20
CA GLN A 209 12.40 13.56 -1.17
C GLN A 209 13.30 14.63 -0.53
N CYS A 210 12.92 15.18 0.63
CA CYS A 210 13.70 16.25 1.27
C CYS A 210 14.69 15.72 2.31
N ILE A 211 14.42 14.54 2.87
CA ILE A 211 15.22 13.96 3.94
C ILE A 211 15.39 12.48 3.64
N PRO A 212 16.60 12.05 3.24
CA PRO A 212 16.96 10.64 3.13
C PRO A 212 16.81 9.95 4.49
N ARG A 213 16.26 8.74 4.49
CA ARG A 213 15.98 7.99 5.73
C ARG A 213 16.37 6.54 5.57
N CYS A 214 16.87 5.95 6.64
CA CYS A 214 17.21 4.55 6.66
C CYS A 214 15.94 3.68 6.53
N ASP A 215 15.90 2.77 5.57
CA ASP A 215 14.75 1.88 5.32
C ASP A 215 14.50 0.86 6.45
N VAL A 216 15.51 0.59 7.28
CA VAL A 216 15.40 -0.35 8.41
C VAL A 216 14.86 0.34 9.67
N CYS A 217 15.48 1.43 10.12
CA CYS A 217 15.13 2.08 11.39
C CYS A 217 14.37 3.40 11.22
N GLY A 218 14.33 3.99 10.02
CA GLY A 218 13.63 5.25 9.72
C GLY A 218 14.33 6.52 10.21
N ARG A 219 15.55 6.42 10.78
CA ARG A 219 16.36 7.59 11.16
C ARG A 219 16.76 8.40 9.93
N CYS A 220 16.91 9.72 10.08
CA CYS A 220 17.47 10.58 9.04
C CYS A 220 18.92 10.18 8.75
N VAL A 221 19.33 10.32 7.50
CA VAL A 221 20.69 10.05 7.03
C VAL A 221 21.19 11.33 6.38
N SER A 222 22.35 11.82 6.81
CA SER A 222 22.97 13.05 6.28
C SER A 222 23.78 12.75 5.02
N ASP A 223 24.06 13.80 4.23
CA ASP A 223 24.95 13.69 3.06
C ASP A 223 26.37 13.22 3.46
N GLU A 224 26.83 13.58 4.66
CA GLU A 224 28.11 13.10 5.24
C GLU A 224 28.09 11.60 5.60
N ASP A 225 26.89 11.04 5.82
CA ASP A 225 26.69 9.60 5.99
C ASP A 225 26.65 8.88 4.63
N GLU A 226 26.47 9.55 3.48
CA GLU A 226 26.41 8.91 2.14
C GLU A 226 27.74 8.29 1.72
N ASP A 227 28.85 8.98 1.94
CA ASP A 227 30.20 8.46 1.64
C ASP A 227 30.61 7.29 2.57
N ASN A 228 29.95 7.16 3.72
CA ASN A 228 30.17 6.09 4.70
C ASN A 228 29.13 4.96 4.62
N GLN A 229 28.19 5.03 3.67
CA GLN A 229 27.19 3.99 3.44
C GLN A 229 27.79 2.89 2.57
N GLY A 230 27.96 1.69 3.15
CA GLY A 230 28.27 0.52 2.34
C GLY A 230 27.11 0.19 1.40
N GLU A 231 27.41 -0.10 0.14
CA GLU A 231 26.41 -0.50 -0.85
C GLU A 231 25.56 -1.68 -0.34
N THR A 232 24.23 -1.52 -0.35
CA THR A 232 23.30 -2.63 -0.13
C THR A 232 23.08 -3.37 -1.44
N ILE A 233 22.55 -4.60 -1.38
CA ILE A 233 22.22 -5.35 -2.61
C ILE A 233 21.01 -4.73 -3.34
N CYS A 234 20.14 -4.06 -2.60
CA CYS A 234 18.85 -3.60 -3.08
C CYS A 234 18.75 -2.09 -3.38
N ASN A 235 19.87 -1.36 -3.35
CA ASN A 235 19.91 0.11 -3.45
C ASN A 235 19.05 0.84 -2.40
N ASP A 236 18.67 0.16 -1.31
CA ASP A 236 17.96 0.78 -0.19
C ASP A 236 18.95 1.58 0.67
N ILE A 237 18.48 2.71 1.20
CA ILE A 237 19.27 3.60 2.05
C ILE A 237 19.32 2.98 3.44
N VAL A 238 20.51 2.60 3.90
CA VAL A 238 20.68 1.96 5.20
C VAL A 238 21.79 2.65 5.96
N CYS A 239 21.48 3.20 7.14
CA CYS A 239 22.50 3.83 7.96
C CYS A 239 23.54 2.82 8.45
N LEU A 240 24.75 3.30 8.79
CA LEU A 240 25.86 2.46 9.21
C LEU A 240 25.51 1.49 10.35
N ASP A 241 24.79 1.95 11.38
CA ASP A 241 24.34 1.12 12.51
C ASP A 241 23.52 -0.10 12.05
N CYS A 242 22.61 0.12 11.11
CA CYS A 242 21.77 -0.93 10.56
C CYS A 242 22.57 -1.80 9.60
N TRP A 243 23.39 -1.20 8.75
CA TRP A 243 24.25 -1.89 7.78
C TRP A 243 25.16 -2.93 8.47
N LEU A 244 25.72 -2.59 9.64
CA LEU A 244 26.56 -3.49 10.44
C LEU A 244 25.79 -4.68 11.04
N ARG A 245 24.48 -4.54 11.25
CA ARG A 245 23.63 -5.54 11.91
C ARG A 245 22.87 -6.43 10.93
N LEU A 246 22.73 -6.00 9.68
CA LEU A 246 22.02 -6.77 8.66
C LEU A 246 22.81 -8.02 8.25
N PRO A 247 22.12 -9.13 7.95
CA PRO A 247 22.74 -10.31 7.33
C PRO A 247 23.40 -9.94 6.00
N LYS A 248 24.57 -10.52 5.72
CA LYS A 248 25.40 -10.22 4.54
C LYS A 248 25.56 -11.42 3.64
N CYS A 249 25.67 -11.16 2.35
CA CYS A 249 26.08 -12.16 1.38
C CYS A 249 27.53 -12.60 1.66
N ASN A 250 27.77 -13.90 1.71
CA ASN A 250 29.09 -14.48 1.94
C ASN A 250 30.13 -14.14 0.87
N HIS A 251 29.69 -13.79 -0.35
CA HIS A 251 30.60 -13.51 -1.47
C HIS A 251 30.93 -12.02 -1.60
N CYS A 252 29.91 -11.15 -1.63
CA CYS A 252 30.12 -9.72 -1.83
C CYS A 252 30.14 -8.91 -0.54
N ASN A 253 29.87 -9.52 0.61
CA ASN A 253 29.78 -8.88 1.93
C ASN A 253 28.78 -7.69 1.99
N LYS A 254 27.89 -7.57 1.00
CA LYS A 254 26.83 -6.58 0.99
C LYS A 254 25.64 -7.08 1.81
N PRO A 255 25.00 -6.22 2.62
CA PRO A 255 23.84 -6.62 3.40
C PRO A 255 22.59 -6.72 2.54
N PHE A 256 21.68 -7.58 2.99
CA PHE A 256 20.29 -7.59 2.55
C PHE A 256 19.46 -6.74 3.50
N CYS A 257 18.65 -5.82 2.97
CA CYS A 257 17.68 -5.15 3.82
C CYS A 257 16.59 -6.13 4.28
N SER A 258 15.93 -5.82 5.39
CA SER A 258 14.79 -6.60 5.88
C SER A 258 13.62 -6.70 4.90
N ARG A 259 13.53 -5.81 3.91
CA ARG A 259 12.48 -5.81 2.86
C ARG A 259 12.57 -7.03 1.95
N HIS A 260 13.79 -7.44 1.60
CA HIS A 260 14.02 -8.51 0.63
C HIS A 260 14.48 -9.82 1.31
N ALA A 261 14.72 -9.79 2.63
CA ALA A 261 15.14 -10.93 3.43
C ALA A 261 14.15 -12.12 3.37
N GLY A 262 12.84 -11.84 3.24
CA GLY A 262 11.79 -12.87 3.17
C GLY A 262 11.72 -13.64 1.85
N GLU A 263 12.39 -13.17 0.80
CA GLU A 263 12.39 -13.83 -0.52
C GLU A 263 13.60 -14.77 -0.71
N GLN A 264 14.66 -14.63 0.11
CA GLN A 264 15.94 -15.32 -0.16
C GLN A 264 16.61 -16.00 1.05
N LEU A 265 16.06 -15.86 2.26
CA LEU A 265 16.58 -16.56 3.44
C LEU A 265 15.84 -17.88 3.61
N ASP A 266 16.53 -18.99 3.36
CA ASP A 266 16.08 -20.31 3.79
C ASP A 266 16.36 -20.43 5.31
N PRO A 267 15.34 -20.44 6.19
CA PRO A 267 15.53 -20.40 7.64
C PRO A 267 16.20 -21.67 8.21
N LEU A 268 16.42 -22.71 7.39
CA LEU A 268 16.96 -24.01 7.79
C LEU A 268 18.34 -24.34 7.18
N GLY A 269 18.95 -23.44 6.41
CA GLY A 269 20.21 -23.70 5.71
C GLY A 269 21.46 -23.43 6.55
N SER A 270 22.19 -24.48 6.93
CA SER A 270 23.54 -24.41 7.50
C SER A 270 24.64 -23.91 6.54
N GLN A 271 24.27 -23.55 5.30
CA GLN A 271 25.14 -22.86 4.34
C GLN A 271 24.79 -21.37 4.39
N GLY A 272 25.79 -20.52 4.71
CA GLY A 272 25.55 -19.09 4.76
C GLY A 272 25.06 -18.51 3.43
N PHE A 273 24.47 -17.31 3.52
CA PHE A 273 23.66 -16.71 2.47
C PHE A 273 24.50 -16.20 1.27
N VAL A 274 24.02 -16.40 0.05
CA VAL A 274 24.60 -15.87 -1.20
C VAL A 274 23.52 -15.15 -2.00
N CYS A 275 23.73 -13.88 -2.35
CA CYS A 275 22.74 -13.10 -3.08
C CYS A 275 22.59 -13.51 -4.55
N GLU A 276 21.44 -13.22 -5.15
CA GLU A 276 21.12 -13.53 -6.56
C GLU A 276 22.22 -13.07 -7.55
N ASP A 277 22.76 -11.87 -7.38
CA ASP A 277 23.83 -11.37 -8.25
C ASP A 277 25.10 -12.24 -8.18
N CYS A 278 25.43 -12.74 -6.98
CA CYS A 278 26.59 -13.61 -6.79
C CYS A 278 26.29 -15.02 -7.31
N GLN A 279 25.08 -15.54 -7.09
CA GLN A 279 24.64 -16.83 -7.62
C GLN A 279 24.65 -16.84 -9.15
N ALA A 280 24.13 -15.80 -9.80
CA ALA A 280 24.10 -15.65 -11.24
C ALA A 280 25.52 -15.61 -11.84
N LYS A 281 26.48 -14.97 -11.16
CA LYS A 281 27.89 -14.93 -11.55
C LYS A 281 28.60 -16.29 -11.42
N SER A 282 28.23 -17.09 -10.42
CA SER A 282 28.80 -18.44 -10.27
C SER A 282 28.30 -19.41 -11.35
N LEU A 283 27.04 -19.28 -11.79
CA LEU A 283 26.46 -20.12 -12.84
C LEU A 283 27.03 -19.82 -14.23
N THR A 284 27.40 -18.56 -14.52
CA THR A 284 28.02 -18.20 -15.80
C THR A 284 29.48 -18.64 -15.91
N GLN A 285 30.18 -18.84 -14.78
CA GLN A 285 31.55 -19.37 -14.75
C GLN A 285 31.61 -20.89 -14.99
N HIS A 286 30.59 -21.66 -14.59
CA HIS A 286 30.52 -23.11 -14.84
C HIS A 286 29.94 -23.51 -16.20
N GLY A 287 29.44 -22.55 -16.99
CA GLY A 287 28.98 -22.79 -18.36
C GLY A 287 30.05 -22.65 -19.43
N GLN A 288 31.31 -22.43 -19.04
CA GLN A 288 32.46 -22.23 -19.94
C GLN A 288 33.54 -23.34 -19.80
N GLU A 289 33.24 -24.44 -19.10
CA GLU A 289 34.09 -25.65 -19.07
C GLU A 289 33.44 -26.81 -19.85
#